data_AF-A0A1F5K622-F1
#
_entry.id   AF-A0A1F5K622-F1
#
_cell.length_a   1.000
_cell.length_b   1.000
_cell.length_c   1.000
_cell.angle_alpha   90.00
_cell.angle_beta   90.00
_cell.angle_gamma   90.00
#
_symmetry.space_group_name_H-M   'P 1'
#
loop_
_entity.id
_entity.type
_entity.pdbx_description
1 polymer ?
#
loop_
_entity_poly.entity_id
_entity_poly.type
_entity_poly.pdbx_seq_one_letter_code
_entity_poly.pdbx_strand_id
1 'polypeptide(L)'
;MYNWSVDEKKFKAANPEGYKLWRLTQLINYGLDTEKLDRKEVKKAWPKIKDKLDPYKKRAIEFLLWGKLYSLPNNLTFWNWSNKISK
;
A
#
# COMPACT_ATOMS: atom_id res chain seq x y z
N MET A 1 -12.69 4.30 7.82
CA MET A 1 -11.65 4.65 6.83
C MET A 1 -11.22 6.09 7.10
N TYR A 2 -9.93 6.40 7.25
CA TYR A 2 -9.46 7.69 7.76
C TYR A 2 -9.69 8.91 6.83
N ASN A 3 -10.17 8.73 5.59
CA ASN A 3 -10.07 9.76 4.54
C ASN A 3 -11.38 10.16 3.85
N TRP A 4 -12.56 9.83 4.38
CA TRP A 4 -13.84 10.08 3.70
C TRP A 4 -14.24 11.56 3.56
N SER A 5 -13.53 12.47 4.24
CA SER A 5 -13.84 13.91 4.28
C SER A 5 -12.73 14.80 3.73
N VAL A 6 -11.76 14.26 2.98
CA VAL A 6 -10.65 15.05 2.42
C VAL A 6 -11.13 15.85 1.20
N ASP A 7 -11.06 17.18 1.28
CA ASP A 7 -11.16 18.05 0.10
C ASP A 7 -9.85 17.98 -0.70
N GLU A 8 -9.84 17.13 -1.72
CA GLU A 8 -8.68 16.89 -2.56
C GLU A 8 -8.18 18.13 -3.29
N LYS A 9 -9.08 19.01 -3.73
CA LYS A 9 -8.71 20.22 -4.49
C LYS A 9 -7.95 21.18 -3.58
N LYS A 10 -8.49 21.41 -2.37
CA LYS A 10 -7.84 22.25 -1.36
C LYS A 10 -6.52 21.64 -0.90
N PHE A 11 -6.48 20.33 -0.66
CA PHE A 11 -5.26 19.66 -0.22
C PHE A 11 -4.16 19.71 -1.29
N LYS A 12 -4.49 19.42 -2.55
CA LYS A 12 -3.55 19.50 -3.67
C LYS A 12 -3.00 20.90 -3.86
N ALA A 13 -3.83 21.94 -3.68
CA ALA A 13 -3.39 23.32 -3.78
C ALA A 13 -2.47 23.74 -2.63
N ALA A 14 -2.81 23.36 -1.39
CA ALA A 14 -2.05 23.74 -0.20
C ALA A 14 -0.74 22.95 -0.04
N ASN A 15 -0.72 21.66 -0.40
CA ASN A 15 0.46 20.81 -0.30
C ASN A 15 0.51 19.77 -1.44
N PRO A 16 1.02 20.16 -2.62
CA PRO A 16 1.10 19.27 -3.77
C PRO A 16 1.91 18.00 -3.54
N GLU A 17 3.01 18.09 -2.77
CA GLU A 17 3.85 16.92 -2.48
C GLU A 17 3.17 15.94 -1.51
N GLY A 18 2.57 16.46 -0.44
CA GLY A 18 1.79 15.67 0.51
C GLY A 18 0.62 14.97 -0.17
N TYR A 19 -0.07 15.69 -1.06
CA TYR A 19 -1.17 15.13 -1.86
C TYR A 19 -0.70 13.95 -2.71
N LYS A 20 0.45 14.06 -3.41
CA LYS A 20 0.99 12.95 -4.21
C LYS A 20 1.24 11.69 -3.38
N LEU A 21 1.87 11.83 -2.21
CA LEU A 21 2.15 10.70 -1.32
C LEU A 21 0.86 10.08 -0.75
N TRP A 22 -0.08 10.93 -0.33
CA TRP A 22 -1.38 10.50 0.17
C TRP A 22 -2.17 9.75 -0.91
N ARG A 23 -2.21 10.29 -2.13
CA ARG A 23 -2.92 9.73 -3.27
C ARG A 23 -2.36 8.37 -3.69
N LEU A 24 -1.03 8.21 -3.74
CA LEU A 24 -0.41 6.90 -3.96
C LEU A 24 -0.77 5.90 -2.86
N THR A 25 -0.82 6.34 -1.60
CA THR A 25 -1.23 5.49 -0.48
C THR A 25 -2.69 5.04 -0.64
N GLN A 26 -3.59 5.94 -1.07
CA GLN A 26 -5.00 5.62 -1.31
C GLN A 26 -5.15 4.61 -2.45
N LEU A 27 -4.51 4.89 -3.59
CA LEU A 27 -4.54 4.03 -4.78
C LEU A 27 -4.07 2.60 -4.47
N ILE A 28 -2.99 2.46 -3.70
CA ILE A 28 -2.46 1.14 -3.34
C ILE A 28 -3.38 0.40 -2.36
N ASN A 29 -3.95 1.10 -1.37
CA ASN A 29 -4.77 0.45 -0.35
C ASN A 29 -6.18 0.11 -0.82
N TYR A 30 -6.81 1.02 -1.56
CA TYR A 30 -8.26 0.98 -1.82
C TYR A 30 -8.62 0.68 -3.28
N GLY A 31 -7.65 0.75 -4.19
CA GLY A 31 -7.86 0.40 -5.59
C GLY A 31 -7.45 1.53 -6.52
N LEU A 32 -7.10 1.12 -7.73
CA LEU A 32 -6.60 2.02 -8.76
C LEU A 32 -7.70 2.65 -9.61
N ASP A 33 -8.94 2.17 -9.45
CA ASP A 33 -10.07 2.53 -10.29
C ASP A 33 -9.70 2.47 -11.78
N THR A 34 -9.67 3.59 -12.49
CA THR A 34 -9.28 3.70 -13.92
C THR A 34 -7.80 4.01 -14.15
N GLU A 35 -7.01 4.13 -13.09
CA GLU A 35 -5.63 4.59 -13.14
C GLU A 35 -4.61 3.42 -13.10
N LYS A 36 -3.39 3.69 -13.56
CA LYS A 36 -2.23 2.79 -13.39
C LYS A 36 -1.16 3.47 -12.55
N LEU A 37 -0.54 2.71 -11.65
CA LEU A 37 0.62 3.19 -10.90
C LEU A 37 1.85 3.28 -11.81
N ASP A 38 2.52 4.44 -11.80
CA ASP A 38 3.84 4.55 -12.40
C ASP A 38 4.92 3.90 -11.51
N ARG A 39 5.72 3.01 -12.10
CA ARG A 39 6.75 2.26 -11.38
C ARG A 39 7.80 3.19 -10.73
N LYS A 40 8.23 4.25 -11.43
CA LYS A 40 9.28 5.15 -10.94
C LYS A 40 8.75 6.03 -9.81
N GLU A 41 7.52 6.52 -9.95
CA GLU A 41 6.82 7.30 -8.94
C GLU A 41 6.69 6.52 -7.64
N VAL A 42 6.19 5.28 -7.71
CA VAL A 42 6.05 4.43 -6.51
C VAL A 42 7.40 4.15 -5.87
N LYS A 43 8.45 3.83 -6.65
CA LYS A 43 9.80 3.62 -6.12
C LYS A 43 10.34 4.86 -5.39
N LYS A 44 10.13 6.05 -5.95
CA LYS A 44 10.57 7.33 -5.34
C LYS A 44 9.79 7.64 -4.06
N ALA A 45 8.48 7.37 -4.05
CA ALA A 45 7.62 7.62 -2.89
C ALA A 45 7.76 6.55 -1.79
N TRP A 46 8.26 5.36 -2.13
CA TRP A 46 8.29 4.17 -1.28
C TRP A 46 8.77 4.42 0.16
N PRO A 47 9.91 5.10 0.40
CA PRO A 47 10.41 5.32 1.75
C PRO A 47 9.45 6.13 2.65
N LYS A 48 8.55 6.91 2.04
CA LYS A 48 7.61 7.79 2.74
C LYS A 48 6.22 7.17 2.97
N ILE A 49 5.84 6.18 2.16
CA ILE A 49 4.47 5.62 2.16
C ILE A 49 4.38 4.20 2.71
N LYS A 50 5.46 3.40 2.64
CA LYS A 50 5.44 1.95 2.91
C LYS A 50 4.89 1.55 4.29
N ASP A 51 4.96 2.42 5.28
CA ASP A 51 4.52 2.14 6.66
C ASP A 51 3.06 2.57 6.91
N LYS A 52 2.43 3.20 5.92
CA LYS A 52 1.00 3.57 5.90
C LYS A 52 0.16 2.66 5.00
N LEU A 53 0.80 1.70 4.34
CA LEU A 53 0.14 0.73 3.47
C LEU A 53 -0.41 -0.43 4.29
N ASP A 54 -1.52 -0.98 3.83
CA ASP A 54 -1.99 -2.28 4.30
C ASP A 54 -0.87 -3.33 4.16
N PRO A 55 -0.64 -4.19 5.18
CA PRO A 55 0.47 -5.14 5.16
C PRO A 55 0.50 -6.05 3.94
N TYR A 56 -0.66 -6.51 3.45
CA TYR A 56 -0.72 -7.40 2.28
C TYR A 56 -0.47 -6.63 0.99
N LYS A 57 -1.00 -5.40 0.88
CA LYS A 57 -0.73 -4.52 -0.28
C LYS A 57 0.74 -4.12 -0.34
N LYS A 58 1.35 -3.77 0.80
CA LYS A 58 2.79 -3.49 0.91
C LYS A 58 3.60 -4.64 0.34
N ARG A 59 3.34 -5.86 0.80
CA ARG A 59 4.05 -7.08 0.36
C ARG A 59 3.90 -7.31 -1.14
N ALA A 60 2.69 -7.18 -1.67
CA ALA A 60 2.42 -7.32 -3.10
C ALA A 60 3.21 -6.30 -3.94
N ILE A 61 3.23 -5.03 -3.53
CA ILE A 61 4.03 -4.02 -4.23
C ILE A 61 5.53 -4.31 -4.10
N GLU A 62 6.00 -4.77 -2.94
CA GLU A 62 7.41 -5.15 -2.76
C GLU A 62 7.84 -6.27 -3.72
N PHE A 63 6.96 -7.24 -3.92
CA PHE A 63 7.15 -8.30 -4.89
C PHE A 63 7.17 -7.75 -6.33
N LEU A 64 6.19 -6.92 -6.72
CA LEU A 64 6.09 -6.37 -8.08
C LEU A 64 7.24 -5.41 -8.45
N LEU A 65 7.80 -4.69 -7.48
CA LEU A 65 8.84 -3.69 -7.70
C LEU A 65 10.27 -4.23 -7.59
N TRP A 66 10.49 -5.21 -6.71
CA TRP A 66 11.83 -5.73 -6.37
C TRP A 66 11.94 -7.26 -6.36
N GLY A 67 10.88 -8.01 -6.70
CA GLY A 67 10.93 -9.48 -6.75
C GLY A 67 11.07 -10.15 -5.38
N LYS A 68 10.71 -9.45 -4.29
CA LYS A 68 10.84 -9.96 -2.92
C LYS A 68 9.82 -11.07 -2.64
N LEU A 69 10.15 -12.32 -2.99
CA LEU A 69 9.28 -13.49 -2.78
C LEU A 69 8.99 -13.75 -1.29
N TYR A 70 9.94 -13.45 -0.41
CA TYR A 70 9.81 -13.64 1.05
C TYR A 70 8.86 -12.64 1.73
N SER A 71 8.45 -11.57 1.04
CA SER A 71 7.41 -10.67 1.58
C SER A 71 6.02 -11.32 1.46
N LEU A 72 5.84 -12.29 0.56
CA LEU A 72 4.61 -13.05 0.45
C LEU A 72 4.55 -14.07 1.60
N PRO A 73 3.40 -14.25 2.27
CA PRO A 73 3.30 -15.25 3.31
C PRO A 73 3.51 -16.64 2.71
N ASN A 74 4.44 -17.39 3.29
CA ASN A 74 4.74 -18.78 2.97
C ASN A 74 3.64 -19.76 3.42
N ASN A 75 2.58 -19.30 4.11
CA ASN A 75 1.68 -20.20 4.84
C ASN A 75 0.19 -19.78 4.94
N LEU A 76 -0.39 -19.08 3.95
CA LEU A 76 -1.85 -18.83 3.95
C LEU A 76 -2.64 -20.06 3.46
N THR A 77 -2.64 -21.12 4.25
CA THR A 77 -3.78 -22.05 4.28
C THR A 77 -4.48 -21.87 5.62
N PHE A 78 -5.83 -21.83 5.57
CA PHE A 78 -6.73 -21.77 6.74
C PHE A 78 -6.32 -22.75 7.86
N TRP A 79 -5.75 -23.90 7.47
CA TRP A 79 -5.31 -25.00 8.33
C TRP A 79 -4.08 -24.74 9.20
N ASN A 80 -3.27 -23.72 8.91
CA ASN A 80 -2.07 -23.43 9.72
C ASN A 80 -2.37 -22.59 10.97
N TRP A 81 -3.63 -22.16 11.18
CA TRP A 81 -4.02 -21.35 12.33
C TRP A 81 -4.26 -22.19 13.60
N SER A 82 -4.66 -23.46 13.46
CA SER A 82 -4.92 -24.36 14.60
C SER A 82 -3.65 -24.74 15.36
N ASN A 83 -2.50 -24.75 14.70
CA ASN A 83 -1.23 -25.25 15.28
C ASN A 83 -0.59 -24.27 16.28
N LYS A 84 -1.15 -23.07 16.47
CA LYS A 84 -0.65 -22.10 17.47
C LYS A 84 -1.34 -22.18 18.83
N ILE A 85 -2.41 -22.96 18.98
CA ILE A 85 -3.18 -23.05 20.24
C ILE A 85 -2.76 -24.26 21.09
N SER A 86 -1.97 -25.19 20.56
CA SER A 86 -1.42 -26.30 21.33
C SER A 86 0.01 -26.00 21.81
N LYS A 87 0.15 -25.27 22.91
CA LYS A 87 1.33 -25.35 23.79
C LYS A 87 0.99 -24.87 25.19
#